data_AF-A0A3C1SIB2-F1
#
_entry.id   AF-A0A3C1SIB2-F1
#
_cell.length_a   1.000
_cell.length_b   1.000
_cell.length_c   1.000
_cell.angle_alpha   90.00
_cell.angle_beta   90.00
_cell.angle_gamma   90.00
#
_symmetry.space_group_name_H-M   'P 1'
#
loop_
_entity.id
_entity.type
_entity.pdbx_description
1 polymer ?
#
loop_
_entity_poly.entity_id
_entity_poly.type
_entity_poly.pdbx_seq_one_letter_code
_entity_poly.pdbx_strand_id
1 'polypeptide(L)' 'MPQLSLYVTQEQFSKIGNEAHVKKMSLSKWVVSMIMEHLEPHYPAGWGDLFGSVSDTSFERPKQPKLEQRETF' A
#
# COMPACT_ATOMS: atom_id res chain seq x y z
N MET A 1 -14.02 6.26 14.12
CA MET A 1 -13.23 6.38 12.88
C MET A 1 -12.31 7.58 13.05
N PRO A 2 -10.99 7.44 12.84
CA PRO A 2 -10.10 8.59 12.82
C PRO A 2 -10.45 9.52 11.64
N GLN A 3 -10.30 10.83 11.85
CA GLN A 3 -10.50 11.84 10.80
C GLN A 3 -9.13 12.40 10.38
N LEU A 4 -8.94 12.58 9.08
CA LEU A 4 -7.75 13.20 8.49
C LEU A 4 -8.15 14.50 7.81
N SER A 5 -7.55 15.62 8.22
CA SER A 5 -7.73 16.93 7.60
C SER A 5 -6.48 17.27 6.79
N LEU A 6 -6.67 17.61 5.51
CA LEU A 6 -5.59 17.97 4.59
C LEU A 6 -5.74 19.42 4.15
N TYR A 7 -4.66 20.19 4.26
CA TYR A 7 -4.59 21.54 3.73
C TYR A 7 -4.14 21.48 2.27
N VAL A 8 -5.01 21.87 1.36
CA VAL A 8 -4.75 21.89 -0.08
C VAL A 8 -5.17 23.23 -0.64
N THR A 9 -4.54 23.64 -1.73
CA THR A 9 -5.01 24.78 -2.53
C THR A 9 -6.28 24.42 -3.27
N GLN A 10 -7.04 25.42 -3.72
CA GLN A 10 -8.24 25.20 -4.52
C GLN A 10 -7.93 24.44 -5.82
N GLU A 11 -6.79 24.72 -6.46
CA GLU A 11 -6.34 24.02 -7.66
C GLU A 11 -6.09 22.53 -7.39
N GLN A 12 -5.40 22.20 -6.30
CA GLN A 12 -5.16 20.83 -5.88
C GLN A 12 -6.48 20.10 -5.56
N PHE A 13 -7.40 20.76 -4.86
CA PHE A 13 -8.71 20.19 -4.56
C PHE A 13 -9.50 19.82 -5.83
N SER A 14 -9.50 20.70 -6.83
CA SER A 14 -10.14 20.43 -8.13
C SER A 14 -9.50 19.24 -8.85
N LYS A 15 -8.16 19.13 -8.84
CA LYS A 15 -7.46 17.96 -9.43
C LYS A 15 -7.85 16.66 -8.73
N ILE A 16 -7.84 16.65 -7.39
CA ILE A 16 -8.25 15.50 -6.57
C ILE A 16 -9.68 15.08 -6.90
N GLY A 17 -10.61 16.05 -7.01
CA GLY A 17 -12.00 15.78 -7.36
C GLY A 17 -12.18 15.17 -8.74
N ASN A 18 -11.45 15.68 -9.73
CA ASN A 18 -11.49 15.15 -11.09
C ASN A 18 -10.98 13.70 -11.15
N GLU A 19 -9.86 13.40 -10.51
CA GLU A 19 -9.29 12.05 -10.46
C GLU A 19 -10.21 11.06 -9.75
N ALA A 20 -10.82 11.47 -8.62
CA ALA A 20 -11.80 10.66 -7.91
C ALA A 20 -13.02 10.35 -8.79
N HIS A 21 -13.51 11.34 -9.54
CA HIS A 21 -14.62 11.18 -10.47
C HIS A 21 -14.28 10.24 -11.63
N VAL A 22 -13.10 10.40 -12.26
CA VAL A 22 -12.61 9.52 -13.33
C VAL A 22 -12.56 8.07 -12.87
N LYS A 23 -12.08 7.82 -11.64
CA LYS A 23 -12.04 6.48 -11.03
C LYS A 23 -13.39 6.00 -10.45
N LYS A 24 -14.47 6.81 -10.55
CA LYS A 24 -15.80 6.52 -9.96
C LYS A 24 -15.74 6.21 -8.45
N MET A 25 -14.92 6.95 -7.72
CA MET A 25 -14.71 6.82 -6.28
C MET A 25 -15.17 8.08 -5.54
N SER A 26 -15.52 7.95 -4.26
CA SER A 26 -15.67 9.14 -3.42
C SER A 26 -14.32 9.81 -3.18
N LEU A 27 -14.33 11.12 -2.94
CA LEU A 27 -13.11 11.91 -2.70
C LEU A 27 -12.29 11.34 -1.53
N SER A 28 -12.95 10.99 -0.42
CA SER A 28 -12.30 10.38 0.74
C SER A 28 -11.67 9.02 0.42
N LYS A 29 -12.37 8.16 -0.34
CA LYS A 29 -11.86 6.85 -0.72
C LYS A 29 -10.66 6.95 -1.63
N TRP A 30 -10.70 7.86 -2.61
CA TRP A 30 -9.61 8.10 -3.54
C TRP A 30 -8.37 8.67 -2.83
N VAL A 31 -8.55 9.65 -1.93
CA VAL A 31 -7.43 10.22 -1.17
C VAL A 31 -6.78 9.16 -0.29
N VAL A 32 -7.57 8.33 0.40
CA VAL A 32 -7.03 7.24 1.22
C VAL A 32 -6.30 6.21 0.37
N SER A 33 -6.81 5.83 -0.82
CA SER A 33 -6.09 4.89 -1.68
C SER A 33 -4.75 5.42 -2.16
N MET A 34 -4.69 6.71 -2.54
CA MET A 34 -3.42 7.34 -2.95
C MET A 34 -2.40 7.37 -1.81
N ILE A 35 -2.85 7.69 -0.60
CA ILE A 35 -2.00 7.67 0.60
C ILE A 35 -1.48 6.26 0.84
N MET A 36 -2.36 5.24 0.81
CA MET A 36 -1.99 3.85 1.06
C MET A 36 -1.04 3.28 0.00
N GLU A 37 -1.20 3.66 -1.27
CA GLU A 37 -0.26 3.28 -2.35
C GLU A 37 1.17 3.79 -2.09
N HIS A 38 1.32 4.96 -1.45
CA HIS A 38 2.63 5.54 -1.12
C HIS A 38 3.15 5.11 0.26
N LEU A 39 2.28 4.54 1.08
CA LEU A 39 2.58 3.96 2.37
C LEU A 39 2.89 2.46 2.26
N GLU A 40 3.17 1.94 1.05
CA GLU A 40 3.70 0.59 0.92
C GLU A 40 4.78 0.37 1.99
N PRO A 41 4.76 -0.78 2.69
CA PRO A 41 5.71 -1.06 3.75
C PRO A 41 7.09 -1.20 3.14
N HIS A 42 7.77 -0.09 2.96
CA HIS A 42 9.18 -0.08 2.67
C HIS A 42 9.85 -0.38 4.00
N TYR A 43 10.53 -1.52 4.05
CA TYR A 43 11.48 -1.72 5.11
C TYR A 43 12.57 -0.64 4.97
N PRO A 44 13.04 -0.04 6.09
CA PRO A 44 14.13 0.91 6.03
C PRO A 44 15.37 0.24 5.41
N ALA A 45 16.23 1.04 4.78
CA ALA A 45 17.51 0.53 4.28
C ALA A 45 18.25 -0.21 5.41
N GLY A 46 18.73 -1.43 5.14
CA GLY A 46 19.40 -2.27 6.12
C GLY A 46 18.49 -3.14 6.99
N TRP A 47 17.17 -3.17 6.77
CA TRP A 47 16.28 -4.11 7.47
C TRP A 47 16.68 -5.58 7.28
N GLY A 48 17.16 -5.93 6.09
CA GLY A 48 17.68 -7.28 5.79
C GLY A 48 18.99 -7.60 6.51
N ASP A 49 19.69 -6.59 7.05
CA ASP A 49 21.01 -6.71 7.68
C ASP A 49 20.94 -6.58 9.20
N LEU A 50 19.73 -6.59 9.78
CA LEU A 50 19.56 -6.54 11.24
C LEU A 50 20.26 -7.71 11.93
N PHE A 51 20.63 -7.52 13.19
CA PHE A 51 21.30 -8.55 13.99
C PHE A 51 20.45 -9.82 14.04
N GLY A 52 21.03 -10.94 13.60
CA GLY A 52 20.32 -12.22 13.44
C GLY A 52 19.73 -12.47 12.05
N SER A 53 20.00 -11.60 11.07
CA SER A 53 19.77 -11.92 9.67
C SER A 53 20.59 -13.15 9.25
N VAL A 54 19.90 -14.10 8.60
CA VAL A 54 20.52 -15.33 8.11
C VAL A 54 20.61 -15.23 6.59
N SER A 55 21.82 -15.06 6.09
CA SER A 55 22.16 -15.02 4.66
C SER A 55 22.77 -16.33 4.15
N ASP A 56 22.84 -17.36 5.00
CA ASP A 56 23.40 -18.65 4.64
C ASP A 56 22.47 -19.42 3.70
N THR A 57 23.07 -20.01 2.66
CA THR A 57 22.48 -20.97 1.73
C THR A 57 21.89 -22.21 2.39
N SER A 58 22.24 -22.50 3.65
CA SER A 58 21.62 -23.59 4.42
C SER A 58 20.16 -23.33 4.83
N PHE A 59 19.72 -22.07 4.83
CA PHE A 59 18.38 -21.63 5.23
C PHE A 59 17.57 -21.03 4.06
N GLU A 60 17.36 -21.84 3.02
CA GLU A 60 16.47 -21.47 1.91
C GLU A 60 15.00 -21.80 2.19
N ARG A 61 14.10 -20.89 1.80
CA ARG A 61 12.66 -21.12 1.91
C ARG A 61 12.26 -22.28 0.97
N PRO A 62 11.61 -23.34 1.47
CA PRO A 62 11.17 -24.44 0.63
C PRO A 62 10.10 -24.00 -0.37
N LYS A 63 10.06 -24.69 -1.51
CA LYS A 63 9.14 -24.43 -2.62
C LYS A 63 7.69 -24.36 -2.11
N GLN A 64 7.05 -23.21 -2.29
CA GLN A 64 5.67 -23.01 -1.86
C GLN A 64 4.68 -23.65 -2.85
N PRO A 65 3.59 -24.25 -2.38
CA PRO A 65 2.51 -24.72 -3.26
C PRO A 65 1.81 -23.52 -3.93
N LYS A 66 1.17 -23.75 -5.08
CA LYS A 66 0.33 -22.74 -5.72
C LYS A 66 -0.85 -22.45 -4.80
N LEU A 67 -1.14 -21.16 -4.60
CA LEU A 67 -2.30 -20.71 -3.81
C LEU A 67 -3.58 -21.29 -4.42
N GLU A 68 -4.30 -22.11 -3.66
CA GLU A 68 -5.63 -22.59 -4.06
C GLU A 68 -6.64 -21.46 -3.86
N GLN A 69 -7.22 -20.97 -4.96
CA GLN A 69 -8.37 -20.07 -4.90
C GLN A 69 -9.61 -20.93 -4.65
N ARG A 70 -10.22 -20.81 -3.46
CA ARG A 70 -11.53 -21.41 -3.20
C ARG A 70 -12.60 -20.57 -3.86
N GLU A 71 -13.39 -21.17 -4.74
CA GLU A 71 -14.60 -20.53 -5.26
C GLU A 71 -15.59 -20.35 -4.09
N THR A 72 -15.94 -19.10 -3.81
CA THR A 72 -17.08 -18.75 -2.95
C THR A 72 -18.36 -18.96 -3.74
N PHE A 73 -19.18 -19.93 -3.31
CA PHE A 73 -20.56 -20.14 -3.76
C PHE A 73 -21.51 -19.08 -3.19
#